data_AF-A0AAD6ZHG0-F1
#
_entry.id   AF-A0AAD6ZHG0-F1
#
_cell.length_a   1.000
_cell.length_b   1.000
_cell.length_c   1.000
_cell.angle_alpha   90.00
_cell.angle_beta   90.00
_cell.angle_gamma   90.00
#
_symmetry.space_group_name_H-M   'P 1'
#
loop_
_entity.id
_entity.type
_entity.pdbx_description
1 polymer ?
#
loop_
_entity_poly.entity_id
_entity_poly.type
_entity_poly.pdbx_seq_one_letter_code
_entity_poly.pdbx_strand_id
1 'polypeptide(L)'
;MYRQAAIDSANFVKEHLLNSFSQVQDAISVDEGSGCSTDSDPESYDASLVIEGLSILHSVTGDATILALLNDIVNATIPNPAWQQSNGVLKDGDLYLPRALTTLYTRKVTPNFQDDIGHYIAVQFNAVTDLATANDTNIYGNSWAGPPNSTFDPFHQINALEALVSAISLRNDSDSSTLPVPFPTPRVRHHSSPV
;
A
#
# COMPACT_ATOMS: atom_id res chain seq x y z
N MET A 1 -0.11 -14.80 25.60
CA MET A 1 0.53 -13.52 25.98
C MET A 1 0.59 -12.55 24.79
N TYR A 2 1.28 -12.88 23.69
CA TYR A 2 1.38 -11.96 22.53
C TYR A 2 0.05 -11.56 21.89
N ARG A 3 -0.91 -12.48 21.76
CA ARG A 3 -2.23 -12.17 21.22
C ARG A 3 -2.98 -11.11 22.04
N GLN A 4 -2.97 -11.24 23.37
CA GLN A 4 -3.67 -10.29 24.23
C GLN A 4 -2.99 -8.91 24.16
N ALA A 5 -1.66 -8.89 24.23
CA ALA A 5 -0.91 -7.63 24.09
C ALA A 5 -1.21 -6.93 22.75
N ALA A 6 -1.32 -7.67 21.64
CA ALA A 6 -1.67 -7.10 20.35
C ALA A 6 -3.10 -6.53 20.30
N ILE A 7 -4.07 -7.19 20.96
CA ILE A 7 -5.43 -6.68 21.12
C ILE A 7 -5.42 -5.38 21.95
N ASP A 8 -4.68 -5.37 23.06
CA ASP A 8 -4.57 -4.20 23.92
C ASP A 8 -3.90 -3.03 23.18
N SER A 9 -2.88 -3.29 22.36
CA SER A 9 -2.25 -2.29 21.49
C SER A 9 -3.20 -1.76 20.41
N ALA A 10 -3.99 -2.61 19.77
CA ALA A 10 -4.98 -2.19 18.78
C ALA A 10 -6.05 -1.29 19.40
N ASN A 11 -6.51 -1.64 20.62
CA ASN A 11 -7.44 -0.81 21.37
C ASN A 11 -6.81 0.54 21.75
N PHE A 12 -5.55 0.55 22.18
CA PHE A 12 -4.86 1.81 22.47
C PHE A 12 -4.80 2.73 21.24
N VAL A 13 -4.43 2.20 20.07
CA VAL A 13 -4.42 2.98 18.83
C VAL A 13 -5.81 3.56 18.54
N LYS A 14 -6.84 2.70 18.59
CA LYS A 14 -8.23 3.09 18.31
C LYS A 14 -8.73 4.21 19.23
N GLU A 15 -8.41 4.15 20.51
CA GLU A 15 -8.96 5.05 21.52
C GLU A 15 -8.12 6.33 21.72
N HIS A 16 -6.83 6.30 21.36
CA HIS A 16 -5.89 7.38 21.73
C HIS A 16 -5.04 7.92 20.59
N LEU A 17 -4.88 7.19 19.48
CA LEU A 17 -4.04 7.60 18.36
C LEU A 17 -4.82 7.75 17.05
N LEU A 18 -6.14 7.58 17.04
CA LEU A 18 -6.96 7.91 15.87
C LEU A 18 -7.60 9.29 16.04
N ASN A 19 -7.44 10.14 15.03
CA ASN A 19 -8.22 11.36 14.94
C ASN A 19 -9.62 11.09 14.34
N SER A 20 -10.44 12.13 14.20
CA SER A 20 -11.80 12.04 13.65
C SER A 20 -11.87 11.60 12.18
N PHE A 21 -10.75 11.52 11.48
CA PHE A 21 -10.62 11.08 10.09
C PHE A 21 -10.02 9.67 9.98
N SER A 22 -9.91 8.93 11.08
CA SER A 22 -9.28 7.60 11.15
C SER A 22 -7.81 7.59 10.73
N GLN A 23 -7.13 8.72 10.83
CA GLN A 23 -5.69 8.80 10.61
C GLN A 23 -4.95 8.50 11.92
N VAL A 24 -3.94 7.63 11.84
CA VAL A 24 -3.07 7.31 12.98
C VAL A 24 -2.15 8.50 13.23
N GLN A 25 -2.21 9.06 14.44
CA GLN A 25 -1.34 10.13 14.91
C GLN A 25 0.00 9.51 15.34
N ASP A 26 1.09 10.26 15.14
CA ASP A 26 2.45 9.79 15.41
C ASP A 26 2.71 9.60 16.91
N ALA A 27 2.19 10.49 17.76
CA ALA A 27 2.39 10.40 19.20
C ALA A 27 1.24 10.95 20.04
N ILE A 28 1.23 10.54 21.30
CA ILE A 28 0.42 11.12 22.38
C ILE A 28 1.34 11.62 23.48
N SER A 29 1.15 12.88 23.91
CA SER A 29 1.97 13.46 24.98
C SER A 29 1.43 13.08 26.35
N VAL A 30 2.32 12.74 27.28
CA VAL A 30 2.01 12.55 28.71
C VAL A 30 2.51 13.70 29.57
N ASP A 31 2.95 14.79 28.95
CA ASP A 31 3.47 15.95 29.66
C ASP A 31 2.38 16.63 30.48
N GLU A 32 2.80 17.23 31.60
CA GLU A 32 1.89 17.96 32.47
C GLU A 32 1.24 19.11 31.69
N GLY A 33 -0.08 19.07 31.56
CA GLY A 33 -0.87 20.08 30.86
C GLY A 33 -1.20 19.77 29.40
N SER A 34 -0.65 18.72 28.78
CA SER A 34 -1.06 18.29 27.43
C SER A 34 -2.42 17.59 27.43
N GLY A 35 -2.83 17.04 28.57
CA GLY A 35 -4.11 16.36 28.72
C GLY A 35 -4.23 15.10 27.85
N CYS A 36 -3.10 14.41 27.60
CA CYS A 36 -3.05 13.26 26.69
C CYS A 36 -3.46 13.63 25.26
N SER A 37 -3.08 14.82 24.79
CA SER A 37 -3.31 15.23 23.41
C SER A 37 -2.31 14.57 22.45
N THR A 38 -2.79 14.31 21.25
CA THR A 38 -1.93 14.03 20.09
C THR A 38 -1.45 15.36 19.51
N ASP A 39 -0.16 15.50 19.24
CA ASP A 39 0.47 16.79 18.88
C ASP A 39 1.32 16.71 17.59
N SER A 40 1.04 15.73 16.74
CA SER A 40 1.78 15.54 15.49
C SER A 40 0.85 15.25 14.32
N ASP A 41 1.24 15.78 13.16
CA ASP A 41 0.59 15.47 11.90
C ASP A 41 0.71 13.96 11.62
N PRO A 42 -0.31 13.32 11.03
CA PRO A 42 -0.23 11.92 10.65
C PRO A 42 0.89 11.69 9.66
N GLU A 43 1.72 10.68 9.91
CA GLU A 43 2.72 10.20 8.96
C GLU A 43 2.27 8.88 8.33
N SER A 44 2.70 8.64 7.08
CA SER A 44 2.31 7.43 6.35
C SER A 44 2.81 6.15 7.04
N TYR A 45 3.97 6.21 7.69
CA TYR A 45 4.57 5.03 8.33
C TYR A 45 3.78 4.55 9.55
N ASP A 46 3.19 5.46 10.34
CA ASP A 46 2.39 5.09 11.52
C ASP A 46 1.16 4.30 11.12
N ALA A 47 0.42 4.83 10.15
CA ALA A 47 -0.74 4.16 9.60
C ALA A 47 -0.35 2.81 8.98
N SER A 48 0.77 2.75 8.27
CA SER A 48 1.24 1.53 7.61
C SER A 48 1.61 0.43 8.61
N LEU A 49 2.33 0.76 9.69
CA LEU A 49 2.68 -0.21 10.73
C LEU A 49 1.44 -0.73 11.45
N VAL A 50 0.45 0.13 11.71
CA VAL A 50 -0.83 -0.28 12.29
C VAL A 50 -1.60 -1.18 11.32
N ILE A 51 -1.70 -0.83 10.03
CA ILE A 51 -2.34 -1.66 8.99
C ILE A 51 -1.69 -3.05 8.95
N GLU A 52 -0.36 -3.13 8.94
CA GLU A 52 0.39 -4.40 8.93
C GLU A 52 0.06 -5.24 10.17
N GLY A 53 0.11 -4.63 11.36
CA GLY A 53 -0.18 -5.27 12.63
C GLY A 53 -1.62 -5.78 12.73
N LEU A 54 -2.60 -4.95 12.36
CA LEU A 54 -4.03 -5.31 12.37
C LEU A 54 -4.35 -6.39 11.33
N SER A 55 -3.69 -6.37 10.16
CA SER A 55 -3.82 -7.42 9.14
C SER A 55 -3.42 -8.78 9.71
N ILE A 56 -2.28 -8.83 10.40
CA ILE A 56 -1.82 -10.05 11.06
C ILE A 56 -2.77 -10.44 12.19
N LEU A 57 -3.14 -9.49 13.05
CA LEU A 57 -4.01 -9.75 14.19
C LEU A 57 -5.38 -10.27 13.75
N HIS A 58 -6.01 -9.68 12.73
CA HIS A 58 -7.26 -10.19 12.19
C HIS A 58 -7.08 -11.59 11.62
N SER A 59 -6.02 -11.83 10.83
CA SER A 59 -5.80 -13.15 10.18
C SER A 59 -5.70 -14.31 11.18
N VAL A 60 -5.25 -14.06 12.42
CA VAL A 60 -5.14 -15.08 13.46
C VAL A 60 -6.34 -15.13 14.41
N THR A 61 -7.14 -14.07 14.48
CA THR A 61 -8.26 -13.97 15.43
C THR A 61 -9.63 -14.13 14.80
N GLY A 62 -9.79 -13.76 13.53
CA GLY A 62 -11.08 -13.61 12.86
C GLY A 62 -11.95 -12.50 13.47
N ASP A 63 -11.38 -11.59 14.26
CA ASP A 63 -12.15 -10.57 15.00
C ASP A 63 -12.69 -9.49 14.04
N ALA A 64 -14.01 -9.39 13.95
CA ALA A 64 -14.68 -8.44 13.09
C ALA A 64 -14.47 -6.97 13.50
N THR A 65 -14.18 -6.71 14.77
CA THR A 65 -13.86 -5.35 15.28
C THR A 65 -12.49 -4.90 14.79
N ILE A 66 -11.51 -5.81 14.79
CA ILE A 66 -10.19 -5.55 14.23
C ILE A 66 -10.28 -5.33 12.71
N LEU A 67 -11.12 -6.10 12.02
CA LEU A 67 -11.36 -5.89 10.58
C LEU A 67 -12.00 -4.53 10.29
N ALA A 68 -12.98 -4.11 11.09
CA ALA A 68 -13.61 -2.80 10.94
C ALA A 68 -12.58 -1.67 11.13
N LEU A 69 -11.80 -1.73 12.21
CA LEU A 69 -10.72 -0.77 12.47
C LEU A 69 -9.69 -0.72 11.33
N LEU A 70 -9.27 -1.89 10.83
CA LEU A 70 -8.35 -2.00 9.70
C LEU A 70 -8.92 -1.34 8.43
N ASN A 71 -10.19 -1.60 8.11
CA ASN A 71 -10.84 -1.00 6.95
C ASN A 71 -10.93 0.53 7.04
N ASP A 72 -11.24 1.05 8.23
CA ASP A 72 -11.32 2.50 8.45
C ASP A 72 -9.96 3.18 8.25
N ILE A 73 -8.89 2.58 8.77
CA ILE A 73 -7.52 3.12 8.62
C ILE A 73 -7.05 2.99 7.16
N VAL A 74 -7.30 1.87 6.48
CA VAL A 74 -6.95 1.71 5.05
C VAL A 74 -7.63 2.76 4.19
N ASN A 75 -8.93 2.99 4.41
CA ASN A 75 -9.71 4.02 3.71
C ASN A 75 -9.21 5.45 3.98
N ALA A 76 -8.69 5.72 5.18
CA ALA A 76 -8.08 7.00 5.50
C ALA A 76 -6.67 7.15 4.91
N THR A 77 -5.94 6.05 4.74
CA THR A 77 -4.50 6.06 4.42
C THR A 77 -4.22 6.10 2.92
N ILE A 78 -4.88 5.23 2.14
CA ILE A 78 -4.61 5.11 0.70
C ILE A 78 -4.91 6.40 -0.09
N PRO A 79 -6.01 7.14 0.15
CA PRO A 79 -6.31 8.35 -0.61
C PRO A 79 -5.72 9.63 0.01
N ASN A 80 -4.91 9.55 1.07
CA ASN A 80 -4.49 10.74 1.81
C ASN A 80 -3.55 11.64 0.98
N PRO A 81 -3.95 12.89 0.67
CA PRO A 81 -3.15 13.79 -0.14
C PRO A 81 -1.89 14.32 0.56
N ALA A 82 -1.66 14.02 1.84
CA ALA A 82 -0.42 14.38 2.53
C ALA A 82 0.79 13.65 1.92
N TRP A 83 0.68 12.33 1.69
CA TRP A 83 1.74 11.50 1.10
C TRP A 83 1.43 10.97 -0.30
N GLN A 84 0.19 11.08 -0.78
CA GLN A 84 -0.21 10.62 -2.12
C GLN A 84 -0.38 11.77 -3.09
N GLN A 85 -0.13 11.49 -4.36
CA GLN A 85 -0.49 12.34 -5.48
C GLN A 85 -1.84 11.93 -6.07
N SER A 86 -2.45 12.83 -6.83
CA SER A 86 -3.77 12.59 -7.47
C SER A 86 -3.78 11.44 -8.49
N ASN A 87 -2.62 11.01 -8.97
CA ASN A 87 -2.44 9.86 -9.85
C ASN A 87 -2.20 8.54 -9.09
N GLY A 88 -2.30 8.56 -7.75
CA GLY A 88 -2.09 7.39 -6.89
C GLY A 88 -0.62 7.07 -6.61
N VAL A 89 0.33 7.86 -7.10
CA VAL A 89 1.77 7.67 -6.82
C VAL A 89 2.13 8.35 -5.50
N LEU A 90 2.93 7.69 -4.67
CA LEU A 90 3.50 8.32 -3.48
C LEU A 90 4.36 9.52 -3.85
N LYS A 91 4.28 10.60 -3.07
CA LYS A 91 5.11 11.81 -3.28
C LYS A 91 6.58 11.51 -3.07
N ASP A 92 6.85 10.83 -1.96
CA ASP A 92 8.17 10.38 -1.54
C ASP A 92 8.13 8.87 -1.35
N GLY A 93 9.25 8.20 -1.62
CA GLY A 93 9.35 6.76 -1.50
C GLY A 93 9.09 6.32 -0.07
N ASP A 94 8.31 5.26 0.08
CA ASP A 94 7.85 4.76 1.37
C ASP A 94 8.14 3.26 1.49
N LEU A 95 8.82 2.89 2.59
CA LEU A 95 9.14 1.49 2.92
C LEU A 95 7.98 0.75 3.58
N TYR A 96 7.09 1.45 4.28
CA TYR A 96 6.10 0.84 5.15
C TYR A 96 4.79 0.60 4.43
N LEU A 97 4.31 1.55 3.62
CA LEU A 97 3.00 1.45 2.99
C LEU A 97 2.91 0.30 1.97
N PRO A 98 3.84 0.16 0.99
CA PRO A 98 3.80 -0.99 0.09
C PRO A 98 3.90 -2.33 0.83
N ARG A 99 4.71 -2.40 1.90
CA ARG A 99 4.85 -3.60 2.74
C ARG A 99 3.56 -3.96 3.49
N ALA A 100 2.94 -2.96 4.11
CA ALA A 100 1.69 -3.13 4.86
C ALA A 100 0.55 -3.58 3.94
N LEU A 101 0.45 -2.96 2.77
CA LEU A 101 -0.54 -3.32 1.75
C LEU A 101 -0.28 -4.72 1.16
N THR A 102 0.99 -5.11 0.96
CA THR A 102 1.33 -6.48 0.56
C THR A 102 0.94 -7.50 1.63
N THR A 103 1.14 -7.17 2.91
CA THR A 103 0.71 -8.02 4.04
C THR A 103 -0.81 -8.22 4.03
N LEU A 104 -1.55 -7.14 3.79
CA LEU A 104 -3.01 -7.15 3.68
C LEU A 104 -3.49 -7.98 2.50
N TYR A 105 -2.90 -7.76 1.32
CA TYR A 105 -3.17 -8.44 0.06
C TYR A 105 -2.92 -9.94 0.15
N THR A 106 -1.72 -10.34 0.59
CA THR A 106 -1.33 -11.76 0.64
C THR A 106 -2.14 -12.60 1.63
N ARG A 107 -2.64 -11.96 2.70
CA ARG A 107 -3.48 -12.63 3.71
C ARG A 107 -4.97 -12.65 3.35
N LYS A 108 -5.38 -11.93 2.30
CA LYS A 108 -6.78 -11.83 1.85
C LYS A 108 -7.73 -11.41 2.97
N VAL A 109 -7.25 -10.54 3.86
CA VAL A 109 -7.95 -10.08 5.07
C VAL A 109 -9.10 -9.13 4.72
N THR A 110 -8.94 -8.33 3.68
CA THR A 110 -9.96 -7.38 3.20
C THR A 110 -10.36 -7.67 1.77
N PRO A 111 -11.27 -8.64 1.52
CA PRO A 111 -11.70 -8.99 0.17
C PRO A 111 -12.22 -7.78 -0.63
N ASN A 112 -12.86 -6.83 0.05
CA ASN A 112 -13.41 -5.62 -0.59
C ASN A 112 -12.34 -4.67 -1.15
N PHE A 113 -11.12 -4.72 -0.62
CA PHE A 113 -10.01 -3.87 -1.07
C PHE A 113 -8.97 -4.66 -1.88
N GLN A 114 -9.17 -5.95 -2.11
CA GLN A 114 -8.13 -6.82 -2.67
C GLN A 114 -7.64 -6.31 -4.03
N ASP A 115 -8.56 -5.99 -4.94
CA ASP A 115 -8.25 -5.49 -6.28
C ASP A 115 -7.64 -4.09 -6.21
N ASP A 116 -8.21 -3.20 -5.39
CA ASP A 116 -7.71 -1.83 -5.22
C ASP A 116 -6.28 -1.81 -4.67
N ILE A 117 -5.98 -2.67 -3.70
CA ILE A 117 -4.64 -2.83 -3.15
C ILE A 117 -3.68 -3.37 -4.21
N GLY A 118 -4.11 -4.37 -4.99
CA GLY A 118 -3.30 -4.94 -6.07
C GLY A 118 -2.94 -3.88 -7.11
N HIS A 119 -3.91 -3.08 -7.53
CA HIS A 119 -3.69 -1.95 -8.43
C HIS A 119 -2.77 -0.89 -7.82
N TYR A 120 -2.95 -0.56 -6.54
CA TYR A 120 -2.11 0.42 -5.85
C TYR A 120 -0.63 -0.01 -5.82
N ILE A 121 -0.35 -1.27 -5.48
CA ILE A 121 1.01 -1.83 -5.48
C ILE A 121 1.61 -1.79 -6.90
N ALA A 122 0.83 -2.14 -7.92
CA ALA A 122 1.27 -2.09 -9.31
C ALA A 122 1.59 -0.65 -9.77
N VAL A 123 0.80 0.34 -9.35
CA VAL A 123 1.07 1.76 -9.61
C VAL A 123 2.41 2.18 -9.00
N GLN A 124 2.69 1.81 -7.73
CA GLN A 124 3.97 2.15 -7.09
C GLN A 124 5.15 1.48 -7.82
N PHE A 125 5.01 0.21 -8.20
CA PHE A 125 6.03 -0.50 -8.98
C PHE A 125 6.35 0.22 -10.29
N ASN A 126 5.33 0.54 -11.10
CA ASN A 126 5.52 1.22 -12.37
C ASN A 126 6.12 2.62 -12.19
N ALA A 127 5.70 3.36 -11.16
CA ALA A 127 6.26 4.67 -10.85
C ALA A 127 7.77 4.58 -10.52
N VAL A 128 8.16 3.61 -9.71
CA VAL A 128 9.57 3.36 -9.40
C VAL A 128 10.37 3.02 -10.66
N THR A 129 9.90 2.08 -11.48
CA THR A 129 10.65 1.61 -12.66
C THR A 129 10.70 2.65 -13.78
N ASP A 130 9.62 3.39 -14.01
CA ASP A 130 9.46 4.20 -15.21
C ASP A 130 9.79 5.69 -14.97
N LEU A 131 9.61 6.18 -13.74
CA LEU A 131 9.73 7.61 -13.41
C LEU A 131 10.86 7.90 -12.42
N ALA A 132 11.13 6.97 -11.49
CA ALA A 132 12.07 7.19 -10.39
C ALA A 132 13.46 6.55 -10.62
N THR A 133 13.62 5.72 -11.66
CA THR A 133 14.90 5.05 -11.97
C THR A 133 15.70 5.84 -12.99
N ALA A 134 16.97 6.13 -12.70
CA ALA A 134 17.84 6.77 -13.67
C ALA A 134 18.18 5.81 -14.82
N ASN A 135 18.02 6.29 -16.05
CA ASN A 135 18.18 5.51 -17.29
C ASN A 135 19.48 4.69 -17.30
N ASP A 136 19.36 3.41 -17.67
CA ASP A 136 20.47 2.46 -17.76
C ASP A 136 21.28 2.29 -16.46
N THR A 137 20.66 2.60 -15.31
CA THR A 137 21.24 2.41 -13.99
C THR A 137 20.27 1.68 -13.04
N ASN A 138 20.76 1.34 -11.85
CA ASN A 138 19.94 0.88 -10.73
C ASN A 138 19.92 1.93 -9.61
N ILE A 139 19.86 3.22 -9.98
CA ILE A 139 19.74 4.32 -9.03
C ILE A 139 18.28 4.77 -9.00
N TYR A 140 17.62 4.49 -7.89
CA TYR A 140 16.24 4.89 -7.63
C TYR A 140 16.21 6.21 -6.84
N GLY A 141 15.33 7.12 -7.24
CA GLY A 141 15.07 8.40 -6.56
C GLY A 141 13.99 8.31 -5.49
N ASN A 142 13.93 9.32 -4.62
CA ASN A 142 12.89 9.42 -3.59
C ASN A 142 11.53 9.82 -4.19
N SER A 143 11.52 10.77 -5.14
CA SER A 143 10.30 11.19 -5.80
C SER A 143 9.88 10.12 -6.80
N TRP A 144 8.82 9.36 -6.49
CA TRP A 144 8.32 8.33 -7.40
C TRP A 144 7.51 8.90 -8.57
N ALA A 145 7.14 10.19 -8.53
CA ALA A 145 6.67 10.91 -9.72
C ALA A 145 7.81 11.38 -10.64
N GLY A 146 9.06 11.11 -10.27
CA GLY A 146 10.24 11.59 -10.97
C GLY A 146 10.51 13.09 -10.76
N PRO A 147 11.50 13.65 -11.49
CA PRO A 147 12.47 12.92 -12.30
C PRO A 147 13.38 12.01 -11.44
N PRO A 148 14.09 11.04 -12.03
CA PRO A 148 14.96 10.16 -11.27
C PRO A 148 16.18 10.90 -10.70
N ASN A 149 16.74 10.37 -9.62
CA ASN A 149 17.98 10.89 -9.05
C ASN A 149 19.20 10.36 -9.80
N SER A 150 20.19 11.20 -10.05
CA SER A 150 21.48 10.79 -10.65
C SER A 150 22.52 10.30 -9.63
N THR A 151 22.23 10.42 -8.34
CA THR A 151 23.14 10.10 -7.25
C THR A 151 22.55 9.00 -6.38
N PHE A 152 23.37 7.99 -6.10
CA PHE A 152 22.99 6.90 -5.21
C PHE A 152 22.73 7.43 -3.80
N ASP A 153 21.58 7.05 -3.25
CA ASP A 153 21.25 7.23 -1.85
C ASP A 153 20.69 5.91 -1.31
N PRO A 154 21.26 5.36 -0.21
CA PRO A 154 20.86 4.05 0.31
C PRO A 154 19.41 4.03 0.81
N PHE A 155 18.86 5.12 1.33
CA PHE A 155 17.48 5.17 1.81
C PHE A 155 16.50 5.12 0.64
N HIS A 156 16.76 5.88 -0.42
CA HIS A 156 15.92 5.83 -1.63
C HIS A 156 15.94 4.44 -2.27
N GLN A 157 17.10 3.76 -2.24
CA GLN A 157 17.20 2.39 -2.76
C GLN A 157 16.35 1.41 -1.95
N ILE A 158 16.35 1.53 -0.62
CA ILE A 158 15.56 0.66 0.27
C ILE A 158 14.06 0.90 0.06
N ASN A 159 13.63 2.16 -0.03
CA ASN A 159 12.22 2.49 -0.28
C ASN A 159 11.76 1.92 -1.63
N ALA A 160 12.56 2.10 -2.69
CA ALA A 160 12.27 1.54 -4.01
C ALA A 160 12.24 0.00 -4.00
N LEU A 161 13.19 -0.64 -3.32
CA LEU A 161 13.25 -2.09 -3.18
C LEU A 161 11.94 -2.66 -2.64
N GLU A 162 11.31 -2.01 -1.67
CA GLU A 162 10.05 -2.51 -1.11
C GLU A 162 8.91 -2.50 -2.12
N ALA A 163 8.75 -1.44 -2.91
CA ALA A 163 7.75 -1.41 -3.98
C ALA A 163 8.01 -2.51 -5.02
N LEU A 164 9.29 -2.73 -5.37
CA LEU A 164 9.70 -3.78 -6.30
C LEU A 164 9.39 -5.19 -5.77
N VAL A 165 9.68 -5.45 -4.49
CA VAL A 165 9.41 -6.76 -3.85
C VAL A 165 7.92 -6.98 -3.62
N SER A 166 7.19 -5.94 -3.23
CA SER A 166 5.74 -5.96 -3.02
C SER A 166 5.01 -6.44 -4.29
N ALA A 167 5.42 -5.95 -5.46
CA ALA A 167 4.84 -6.33 -6.76
C ALA A 167 5.04 -7.81 -7.12
N ILE A 168 6.06 -8.50 -6.58
CA ILE A 168 6.26 -9.95 -6.79
C ILE A 168 5.05 -10.73 -6.27
N SER A 169 4.44 -10.27 -5.17
CA SER A 169 3.29 -10.93 -4.56
C SER A 169 2.05 -10.93 -5.46
N LEU A 170 1.92 -9.94 -6.36
CA LEU A 170 0.81 -9.85 -7.31
C LEU A 170 0.88 -10.95 -8.39
N ARG A 171 2.10 -11.35 -8.78
CA ARG A 171 2.32 -12.39 -9.81
C ARG A 171 1.79 -13.75 -9.36
N ASN A 172 1.93 -14.07 -8.07
CA ASN A 172 1.49 -15.35 -7.52
C ASN A 172 -0.04 -15.54 -7.57
N ASP A 173 -0.83 -14.47 -7.58
CA ASP A 173 -2.29 -14.56 -7.79
C ASP A 173 -2.66 -14.61 -9.29
N SER A 174 -1.78 -14.13 -10.18
CA SER A 174 -2.01 -14.12 -11.64
C SER A 174 -1.95 -15.52 -12.25
N ASP A 175 -1.15 -16.43 -11.67
CA ASP A 175 -1.04 -17.82 -12.11
C ASP A 175 -2.31 -18.66 -11.84
N SER A 176 -3.27 -18.12 -11.08
CA SER A 176 -4.60 -18.69 -10.86
C SER A 176 -5.63 -18.27 -11.91
N SER A 177 -5.33 -17.29 -12.77
CA SER A 177 -6.26 -16.81 -13.79
C SER A 177 -6.10 -17.63 -15.07
N THR A 178 -7.01 -18.59 -15.28
CA THR A 178 -7.21 -19.21 -16.60
C THR A 178 -7.29 -18.12 -17.67
N LEU A 179 -6.37 -18.15 -18.62
CA LEU A 179 -6.33 -17.24 -19.77
C LEU A 179 -7.73 -17.10 -20.40
N PRO A 180 -8.20 -15.88 -20.73
CA PRO A 180 -9.41 -15.71 -21.51
C PRO A 180 -9.22 -16.40 -22.87
N VAL A 181 -10.16 -17.27 -23.22
CA VAL A 181 -10.24 -17.88 -24.55
C VAL A 181 -10.22 -16.75 -25.59
N PRO A 182 -9.31 -16.78 -26.58
CA PRO A 182 -9.27 -15.73 -27.59
C PRO A 182 -10.57 -15.74 -28.39
N PHE A 183 -11.23 -14.58 -28.43
CA PHE A 183 -12.41 -14.37 -29.28
C PHE A 183 -12.07 -14.69 -30.75
N PRO A 184 -12.94 -15.43 -31.47
CA PRO A 184 -12.67 -15.80 -32.84
C PRO A 184 -12.68 -14.55 -33.73
N THR A 185 -11.59 -14.35 -34.46
CA THR A 185 -11.45 -13.26 -35.43
C THR A 185 -12.46 -13.46 -36.58
N PRO A 186 -13.19 -12.42 -37.02
CA PRO A 186 -14.07 -12.52 -38.18
C PRO A 186 -13.25 -12.79 -39.44
N ARG A 187 -13.51 -13.93 -40.08
CA ARG A 187 -12.91 -14.29 -41.37
C ARG A 187 -13.39 -13.32 -42.45
N VAL A 188 -12.51 -12.40 -42.87
CA VAL A 188 -12.72 -11.57 -44.06
C VAL A 188 -12.76 -12.49 -45.28
N ARG A 189 -13.89 -12.50 -45.97
CA ARG A 189 -14.14 -13.31 -47.16
C ARG A 189 -13.66 -12.51 -48.38
N HIS A 190 -12.46 -12.80 -48.89
CA HIS A 190 -12.00 -12.25 -50.18
C HIS A 190 -12.91 -12.75 -51.30
N HIS A 191 -13.66 -11.84 -51.91
CA HIS A 191 -14.29 -12.06 -53.21
C HIS A 191 -13.25 -11.81 -54.29
N SER A 192 -12.77 -12.88 -54.92
CA SER A 192 -12.07 -12.78 -56.20
C SER A 192 -13.13 -12.73 -57.30
N SER A 193 -13.17 -11.63 -58.06
CA SER A 193 -13.93 -11.57 -59.32
C SER A 193 -13.06 -12.11 -60.46
N PRO A 194 -13.60 -12.95 -61.37
CA PRO A 194 -12.82 -13.49 -62.48
C PRO A 194 -12.81 -12.54 -63.69
N VAL A 195 -11.68 -12.56 -64.40
CA VAL A 195 -11.58 -12.26 -65.84
C VAL A 195 -11.68 -13.57 -66.59
#